data_AF-A4BAV0-F1
#
_entry.id   AF-A4BAV0-F1
#
_cell.length_a   1.000
_cell.length_b   1.000
_cell.length_c   1.000
_cell.angle_alpha   90.00
_cell.angle_beta   90.00
_cell.angle_gamma   90.00
#
_symmetry.space_group_name_H-M   'P 1'
#
loop_
_entity.id
_entity.type
_entity.pdbx_description
1 polymer ?
#
loop_
_entity_poly.entity_id
_entity_poly.type
_entity_poly.pdbx_seq_one_letter_code
_entity_poly.pdbx_strand_id
1 'polypeptide(L)'
;MTISFRSGLLATACLLSVLTSAADTTVPQRQSLQSQRLDTFSSTIPGMVNDHIILGTAYNSATEEFLNHQPIAGTVTEQYGGVQFNFTYDTDTSYDEILSSLNGSVDASVAINVVQVNAGAHIAKESAESQYSSSYTFTANTTPKKKVFIPEDSNVGFTLNPVGNTIANDYQSELMELAGDEFVTSIEYGAQLFVNMNIEYLNSQDKRDIGGYLGVDIAGGVVSVQGELDFLDEETKESVKITVRAIQKGGQPAQLLHIIPNNIVTCSLANPQPCFDLFSQAIQYAKNDFRLQFNQLSDYNVISYKTTRYDRSTADVKRLAPEYQEVSFARNQLLYELTDKYKKALMDEQRAADILATYLSWVPADQRQGIEAIKRDAYKNAWLYYDAAEYCQKHPFGDLCVDYWAEMQNVCNTTGEGCLAEYDRSRLEIPAQERKVYQCELARQQATNRGLISEPLSLSYRKLRWAPVFVDASQPDYGIVEWTPCEFALTTYGLTFEN
;
A
#
# COMPACT_ATOMS: atom_id res chain seq x y z
N MET A 1 62.62 -5.48 22.36
CA MET A 1 63.00 -6.56 23.30
C MET A 1 63.24 -7.83 22.49
N THR A 2 64.29 -8.61 22.80
CA THR A 2 64.78 -9.77 22.01
C THR A 2 64.27 -11.13 22.53
N ILE A 3 64.72 -12.25 21.89
CA ILE A 3 64.44 -13.72 22.11
C ILE A 3 63.29 -14.23 21.20
N SER A 4 63.37 -15.19 20.24
CA SER A 4 64.36 -16.16 19.69
C SER A 4 64.83 -17.30 20.62
N PHE A 5 64.74 -18.63 20.35
CA PHE A 5 64.67 -19.48 19.13
C PHE A 5 64.09 -20.89 19.53
N ARG A 6 63.92 -21.99 18.75
CA ARG A 6 64.16 -22.50 17.35
C ARG A 6 63.20 -23.70 17.13
N SER A 7 62.69 -24.01 15.93
CA SER A 7 63.21 -24.99 14.93
C SER A 7 63.70 -26.36 15.45
N GLY A 8 63.04 -27.46 15.04
CA GLY A 8 63.46 -28.86 15.23
C GLY A 8 62.66 -29.80 14.31
N LEU A 9 63.26 -30.89 13.81
CA LEU A 9 62.72 -31.72 12.71
C LEU A 9 63.09 -33.21 12.88
N LEU A 10 62.45 -34.10 12.09
CA LEU A 10 62.75 -35.54 11.88
C LEU A 10 62.40 -36.51 13.04
N ALA A 11 61.99 -37.77 12.82
CA ALA A 11 61.44 -38.44 11.61
C ALA A 11 60.76 -39.80 11.92
N THR A 12 59.87 -40.23 11.01
CA THR A 12 59.50 -41.61 10.63
C THR A 12 59.40 -42.76 11.66
N ALA A 13 58.21 -43.36 11.71
CA ALA A 13 58.03 -44.82 11.62
C ALA A 13 56.71 -45.15 10.90
N CYS A 14 56.69 -46.19 10.07
CA CYS A 14 55.48 -46.67 9.38
C CYS A 14 54.86 -47.88 10.10
N LEU A 15 53.56 -48.12 9.93
CA LEU A 15 52.97 -49.47 9.90
C LEU A 15 51.57 -49.45 9.24
N LEU A 16 51.14 -50.60 8.70
CA LEU A 16 49.89 -50.76 7.94
C LEU A 16 48.79 -51.44 8.76
N SER A 17 47.55 -50.96 8.62
CA SER A 17 46.30 -51.73 8.74
C SER A 17 45.22 -51.00 7.92
N VAL A 18 44.79 -51.52 6.76
CA VAL A 18 43.75 -52.56 6.55
C VAL A 18 42.32 -52.02 6.71
N LEU A 19 41.47 -52.35 5.72
CA LEU A 19 40.11 -51.84 5.54
C LEU A 19 39.12 -52.29 6.63
N THR A 20 38.21 -51.39 7.01
CA THR A 20 36.78 -51.69 7.15
C THR A 20 35.95 -50.48 6.69
N SER A 21 34.90 -50.73 5.90
CA SER A 21 33.91 -49.72 5.52
C SER A 21 32.79 -49.69 6.56
N ALA A 22 32.71 -48.61 7.36
CA ALA A 22 31.54 -48.35 8.17
C ALA A 22 30.43 -47.76 7.29
N ALA A 23 29.28 -48.44 7.19
CA ALA A 23 28.11 -47.91 6.50
C ALA A 23 27.31 -47.01 7.46
N ASP A 24 27.53 -45.70 7.37
CA ASP A 24 26.74 -44.72 8.13
C ASP A 24 25.46 -44.38 7.36
N THR A 25 24.33 -44.94 7.79
CA THR A 25 23.04 -44.78 7.13
C THR A 25 22.38 -43.46 7.51
N THR A 26 22.83 -42.37 6.91
CA THR A 26 22.19 -41.05 6.99
C THR A 26 20.79 -41.10 6.37
N VAL A 27 19.76 -41.27 7.21
CA VAL A 27 18.35 -41.21 6.77
C VAL A 27 18.01 -39.77 6.38
N PRO A 28 17.70 -39.46 5.11
CA PRO A 28 17.35 -38.09 4.70
C PRO A 28 15.97 -37.72 5.23
N GLN A 29 15.84 -36.50 5.77
CA GLN A 29 14.57 -35.99 6.31
C GLN A 29 13.51 -35.91 5.20
N ARG A 30 12.50 -36.79 5.25
CA ARG A 30 11.33 -36.75 4.35
C ARG A 30 10.11 -36.00 4.91
N GLN A 31 10.15 -35.58 6.17
CA GLN A 31 8.97 -35.05 6.88
C GLN A 31 8.69 -33.56 6.68
N SER A 32 9.63 -32.76 6.17
CA SER A 32 9.45 -31.32 5.93
C SER A 32 8.69 -30.97 4.64
N LEU A 33 8.65 -31.87 3.65
CA LEU A 33 8.02 -31.65 2.34
C LEU A 33 6.54 -32.08 2.28
N GLN A 34 6.01 -32.65 3.35
CA GLN A 34 4.62 -33.14 3.41
C GLN A 34 3.65 -32.13 4.05
N SER A 35 4.11 -31.30 4.98
CA SER A 35 3.31 -30.20 5.55
C SER A 35 3.01 -29.13 4.51
N GLN A 36 4.01 -28.71 3.73
CA GLN A 36 3.90 -27.67 2.68
C GLN A 36 2.94 -28.00 1.51
N ARG A 37 2.27 -29.17 1.52
CA ARG A 37 1.31 -29.61 0.50
C ARG A 37 -0.15 -29.60 0.97
N LEU A 38 -0.44 -29.17 2.19
CA LEU A 38 -1.82 -29.03 2.68
C LEU A 38 -2.35 -27.60 2.52
N ASP A 39 -1.48 -26.59 2.68
CA ASP A 39 -1.84 -25.17 2.58
C ASP A 39 -2.09 -24.70 1.12
N THR A 40 -2.05 -25.60 0.14
CA THR A 40 -2.18 -25.32 -1.30
C THR A 40 -3.57 -25.62 -1.88
N PHE A 41 -4.57 -25.90 -1.04
CA PHE A 41 -5.93 -26.32 -1.45
C PHE A 41 -7.07 -25.53 -0.78
N SER A 42 -6.78 -24.30 -0.38
CA SER A 42 -7.72 -23.37 0.27
C SER A 42 -7.36 -21.92 -0.05
N SER A 43 -8.32 -21.15 -0.56
CA SER A 43 -8.17 -19.70 -0.70
C SER A 43 -8.06 -19.01 0.66
N THR A 44 -7.29 -17.91 0.70
CA THR A 44 -7.24 -16.95 1.81
C THR A 44 -7.72 -15.60 1.28
N ILE A 45 -8.86 -15.14 1.77
CA ILE A 45 -9.58 -13.98 1.21
C ILE A 45 -9.55 -12.84 2.25
N PRO A 46 -9.12 -11.62 1.90
CA PRO A 46 -9.10 -10.50 2.85
C PRO A 46 -10.47 -10.14 3.44
N GLY A 47 -10.49 -9.84 4.74
CA GLY A 47 -11.70 -9.39 5.45
C GLY A 47 -12.25 -8.04 4.96
N MET A 48 -11.50 -7.29 4.14
CA MET A 48 -11.98 -6.04 3.52
C MET A 48 -12.86 -6.24 2.29
N VAL A 49 -12.98 -7.45 1.74
CA VAL A 49 -13.85 -7.72 0.59
C VAL A 49 -15.32 -7.68 1.02
N ASN A 50 -15.66 -8.36 2.11
CA ASN A 50 -16.97 -8.34 2.76
C ASN A 50 -16.82 -8.92 4.17
N ASP A 51 -17.11 -8.15 5.22
CA ASP A 51 -16.97 -8.55 6.63
C ASP A 51 -18.19 -9.28 7.20
N HIS A 52 -19.27 -9.39 6.42
CA HIS A 52 -20.54 -10.02 6.80
C HIS A 52 -20.67 -11.48 6.33
N ILE A 53 -19.66 -12.04 5.65
CA ILE A 53 -19.68 -13.43 5.20
C ILE A 53 -19.68 -14.39 6.40
N ILE A 54 -20.51 -15.44 6.30
CA ILE A 54 -20.75 -16.45 7.34
C ILE A 54 -20.19 -17.82 6.94
N LEU A 55 -19.89 -18.65 7.94
CA LEU A 55 -19.34 -20.00 7.73
C LEU A 55 -20.31 -20.89 6.94
N GLY A 56 -19.75 -21.71 6.05
CA GLY A 56 -20.52 -22.57 5.14
C GLY A 56 -20.99 -21.89 3.85
N THR A 57 -20.75 -20.59 3.68
CA THR A 57 -21.02 -19.87 2.43
C THR A 57 -20.14 -20.37 1.28
N ALA A 58 -20.75 -20.51 0.11
CA ALA A 58 -20.12 -20.89 -1.16
C ALA A 58 -19.17 -19.80 -1.70
N TYR A 59 -18.11 -20.21 -2.40
CA TYR A 59 -17.09 -19.33 -2.99
C TYR A 59 -16.59 -19.88 -4.33
N ASN A 60 -16.42 -18.99 -5.31
CA ASN A 60 -15.87 -19.29 -6.62
C ASN A 60 -14.41 -18.80 -6.67
N SER A 61 -13.43 -19.72 -6.69
CA SER A 61 -12.01 -19.36 -6.69
C SER A 61 -11.49 -18.84 -8.05
N ALA A 62 -12.26 -18.96 -9.13
CA ALA A 62 -11.87 -18.51 -10.47
C ALA A 62 -12.25 -17.04 -10.74
N THR A 63 -13.35 -16.56 -10.16
CA THR A 63 -13.78 -15.14 -10.18
C THR A 63 -13.46 -14.39 -8.87
N GLU A 64 -13.15 -15.12 -7.78
CA GLU A 64 -12.94 -14.64 -6.40
C GLU A 64 -14.19 -14.08 -5.69
N GLU A 65 -15.37 -14.63 -6.02
CA GLU A 65 -16.65 -14.12 -5.51
C GLU A 65 -17.27 -15.05 -4.46
N PHE A 66 -17.77 -14.46 -3.37
CA PHE A 66 -18.65 -15.14 -2.42
C PHE A 66 -20.06 -15.24 -3.00
N LEU A 67 -20.66 -16.42 -2.94
CA LEU A 67 -21.96 -16.72 -3.55
C LEU A 67 -23.08 -16.71 -2.50
N ASN A 68 -24.32 -16.49 -2.94
CA ASN A 68 -25.48 -16.27 -2.06
C ASN A 68 -26.03 -17.55 -1.39
N HIS A 69 -25.33 -18.67 -1.47
CA HIS A 69 -25.76 -19.97 -0.96
C HIS A 69 -24.85 -20.50 0.14
N GLN A 70 -25.44 -21.23 1.08
CA GLN A 70 -24.72 -22.03 2.06
C GLN A 70 -25.11 -23.49 1.86
N PRO A 71 -24.38 -24.28 1.05
CA PRO A 71 -24.84 -25.61 0.68
C PRO A 71 -24.43 -26.73 1.66
N ILE A 72 -23.50 -26.43 2.58
CA ILE A 72 -22.87 -27.42 3.46
C ILE A 72 -23.54 -27.43 4.85
N ALA A 73 -23.71 -28.62 5.44
CA ALA A 73 -24.12 -28.84 6.82
C ALA A 73 -22.90 -28.95 7.75
N GLY A 74 -23.02 -28.39 8.95
CA GLY A 74 -21.92 -28.30 9.92
C GLY A 74 -22.28 -27.40 11.10
N THR A 75 -21.43 -27.43 12.13
CA THR A 75 -21.57 -26.59 13.33
C THR A 75 -20.44 -25.56 13.41
N VAL A 76 -20.72 -24.44 14.08
CA VAL A 76 -19.74 -23.38 14.31
C VAL A 76 -19.10 -23.58 15.68
N THR A 77 -17.76 -23.65 15.71
CA THR A 77 -16.96 -23.65 16.94
C THR A 77 -16.08 -22.40 16.99
N GLU A 78 -16.10 -21.68 18.11
CA GLU A 78 -15.15 -20.59 18.35
C GLU A 78 -13.85 -21.16 18.92
N GLN A 79 -12.71 -20.78 18.35
CA GLN A 79 -11.38 -21.12 18.85
C GLN A 79 -10.64 -19.86 19.30
N TYR A 80 -9.98 -19.96 20.45
CA TYR A 80 -9.21 -18.88 21.06
C TYR A 80 -7.76 -19.30 21.28
N GLY A 81 -6.85 -18.60 20.60
CA GLY A 81 -5.42 -18.61 20.87
C GLY A 81 -5.03 -17.52 21.87
N GLY A 82 -3.76 -17.50 22.26
CA GLY A 82 -3.21 -16.39 23.06
C GLY A 82 -3.13 -15.10 22.25
N VAL A 83 -3.43 -13.96 22.87
CA VAL A 83 -3.31 -12.63 22.25
C VAL A 83 -1.83 -12.22 22.17
N GLN A 84 -1.15 -12.70 21.14
CA GLN A 84 0.18 -12.20 20.76
C GLN A 84 0.03 -11.05 19.76
N PHE A 85 0.72 -9.94 20.03
CA PHE A 85 0.87 -8.85 19.07
C PHE A 85 2.20 -9.00 18.34
N ASN A 86 2.14 -8.94 17.01
CA ASN A 86 3.32 -8.79 16.17
C ASN A 86 3.47 -7.31 15.80
N PHE A 87 4.71 -6.85 15.68
CA PHE A 87 5.06 -5.48 15.33
C PHE A 87 6.02 -5.50 14.15
N THR A 88 5.63 -4.87 13.04
CA THR A 88 6.44 -4.79 11.82
C THR A 88 6.80 -3.33 11.54
N TYR A 89 7.99 -3.13 10.96
CA TYR A 89 8.61 -1.83 10.74
C TYR A 89 9.23 -1.86 9.34
N ASP A 90 8.63 -1.12 8.40
CA ASP A 90 8.91 -1.22 6.97
C ASP A 90 9.28 0.16 6.40
N THR A 91 10.26 0.20 5.49
CA THR A 91 10.80 1.44 4.88
C THR A 91 10.72 1.37 3.36
N ASP A 92 10.35 2.47 2.72
CA ASP A 92 9.99 2.56 1.30
C ASP A 92 8.98 1.48 0.89
N THR A 93 7.93 1.32 1.72
CA THR A 93 6.85 0.35 1.52
C THR A 93 6.08 0.63 0.22
N SER A 94 5.98 -0.38 -0.64
CA SER A 94 5.28 -0.27 -1.93
C SER A 94 3.75 -0.27 -1.78
N TYR A 95 3.04 0.14 -2.85
CA TYR A 95 1.58 0.11 -2.91
C TYR A 95 0.99 -1.27 -2.54
N ASP A 96 1.58 -2.35 -3.05
CA ASP A 96 1.06 -3.71 -2.83
C ASP A 96 1.32 -4.20 -1.40
N GLU A 97 2.47 -3.85 -0.81
CA GLU A 97 2.76 -4.17 0.60
C GLU A 97 1.86 -3.39 1.55
N ILE A 98 1.58 -2.11 1.26
CA ILE A 98 0.62 -1.32 2.05
C ILE A 98 -0.81 -1.86 1.87
N LEU A 99 -1.23 -2.21 0.66
CA LEU A 99 -2.57 -2.74 0.42
C LEU A 99 -2.74 -4.14 1.06
N SER A 100 -1.72 -5.00 1.00
CA SER A 100 -1.67 -6.31 1.67
C SER A 100 -1.71 -6.17 3.19
N SER A 101 -0.90 -5.26 3.74
CA SER A 101 -0.95 -4.85 5.14
C SER A 101 -2.35 -4.42 5.55
N LEU A 102 -2.93 -3.42 4.87
CA LEU A 102 -4.28 -2.93 5.13
C LEU A 102 -5.35 -4.02 4.96
N ASN A 103 -5.15 -4.99 4.08
CA ASN A 103 -6.06 -6.13 3.89
C ASN A 103 -6.03 -7.13 5.07
N GLY A 104 -5.04 -7.05 5.96
CA GLY A 104 -4.83 -7.99 7.07
C GLY A 104 -4.07 -9.25 6.67
N SER A 105 -3.50 -9.26 5.46
CA SER A 105 -2.79 -10.40 4.89
C SER A 105 -1.39 -10.55 5.50
N VAL A 106 -1.17 -11.63 6.24
CA VAL A 106 0.18 -12.03 6.72
C VAL A 106 0.91 -12.87 5.66
N ASP A 107 0.15 -13.55 4.80
CA ASP A 107 0.66 -14.37 3.69
C ASP A 107 0.92 -13.49 2.45
N ALA A 108 2.18 -13.24 2.12
CA ALA A 108 2.61 -12.39 0.98
C ALA A 108 2.29 -12.98 -0.43
N SER A 109 1.51 -14.06 -0.49
CA SER A 109 1.08 -14.74 -1.73
C SER A 109 -0.38 -14.49 -2.11
N VAL A 110 -1.12 -13.66 -1.35
CA VAL A 110 -2.48 -13.24 -1.73
C VAL A 110 -2.37 -12.23 -2.86
N ALA A 111 -2.75 -12.63 -4.08
CA ALA A 111 -2.88 -11.72 -5.21
C ALA A 111 -4.06 -10.77 -4.96
N ILE A 112 -3.80 -9.46 -4.91
CA ILE A 112 -4.85 -8.46 -4.70
C ILE A 112 -5.28 -7.92 -6.06
N ASN A 113 -6.42 -8.40 -6.54
CA ASN A 113 -6.93 -8.06 -7.87
C ASN A 113 -7.50 -6.63 -7.92
N VAL A 114 -7.42 -6.04 -9.13
CA VAL A 114 -7.79 -4.65 -9.42
C VAL A 114 -9.24 -4.31 -9.06
N VAL A 115 -10.15 -5.27 -9.11
CA VAL A 115 -11.58 -5.07 -8.78
C VAL A 115 -11.79 -4.76 -7.29
N GLN A 116 -10.84 -5.14 -6.42
CA GLN A 116 -10.92 -4.94 -4.97
C GLN A 116 -10.57 -3.48 -4.54
N VAL A 117 -11.07 -2.46 -5.26
CA VAL A 117 -10.88 -1.02 -4.96
C VAL A 117 -11.71 -0.60 -3.74
N ASN A 118 -11.36 -1.17 -2.59
CA ASN A 118 -11.87 -0.76 -1.30
C ASN A 118 -11.17 0.54 -0.80
N ALA A 119 -11.58 1.07 0.35
CA ALA A 119 -10.99 2.28 0.91
C ALA A 119 -9.45 2.19 1.10
N GLY A 120 -8.92 0.98 1.31
CA GLY A 120 -7.49 0.70 1.40
C GLY A 120 -6.70 1.04 0.13
N ALA A 121 -7.30 0.97 -1.06
CA ALA A 121 -6.62 1.34 -2.31
C ALA A 121 -6.27 2.83 -2.36
N HIS A 122 -7.15 3.71 -1.86
CA HIS A 122 -6.89 5.15 -1.73
C HIS A 122 -5.76 5.42 -0.73
N ILE A 123 -5.76 4.71 0.40
CA ILE A 123 -4.73 4.83 1.44
C ILE A 123 -3.38 4.33 0.91
N ALA A 124 -3.34 3.19 0.21
CA ALA A 124 -2.14 2.67 -0.41
C ALA A 124 -1.58 3.63 -1.47
N LYS A 125 -2.44 4.29 -2.26
CA LYS A 125 -2.05 5.31 -3.25
C LYS A 125 -1.32 6.51 -2.62
N GLU A 126 -1.82 7.00 -1.48
CA GLU A 126 -1.23 8.15 -0.78
C GLU A 126 -0.05 7.80 0.13
N SER A 127 -0.01 6.58 0.67
CA SER A 127 1.01 6.15 1.63
C SER A 127 2.21 5.44 0.99
N ALA A 128 2.14 4.98 -0.26
CA ALA A 128 3.22 4.26 -0.92
C ALA A 128 4.49 5.11 -1.15
N GLU A 129 5.63 4.41 -1.26
CA GLU A 129 6.82 5.00 -1.87
C GLU A 129 6.56 5.37 -3.34
N SER A 130 7.39 6.26 -3.87
CA SER A 130 7.52 6.47 -5.30
C SER A 130 8.91 7.02 -5.64
N GLN A 131 9.13 7.32 -6.92
CA GLN A 131 10.29 8.10 -7.39
C GLN A 131 10.39 9.50 -6.74
N TYR A 132 9.31 9.97 -6.10
CA TYR A 132 9.18 11.29 -5.48
C TYR A 132 8.74 11.25 -4.01
N SER A 133 8.58 10.08 -3.39
CA SER A 133 8.15 9.95 -1.99
C SER A 133 8.80 8.76 -1.30
N SER A 134 9.13 8.90 -0.01
CA SER A 134 9.55 7.80 0.86
C SER A 134 8.46 7.45 1.86
N SER A 135 8.42 6.20 2.28
CA SER A 135 7.34 5.67 3.11
C SER A 135 7.89 4.96 4.34
N TYR A 136 7.39 5.30 5.53
CA TYR A 136 7.78 4.67 6.79
C TYR A 136 6.53 4.09 7.44
N THR A 137 6.40 2.77 7.36
CA THR A 137 5.22 2.04 7.81
C THR A 137 5.52 1.30 9.10
N PHE A 138 4.60 1.43 10.06
CA PHE A 138 4.55 0.64 11.27
C PHE A 138 3.21 -0.08 11.33
N THR A 139 3.25 -1.37 11.67
CA THR A 139 2.04 -2.14 11.95
C THR A 139 2.11 -2.84 13.30
N ALA A 140 0.97 -2.87 13.99
CA ALA A 140 0.73 -3.73 15.13
C ALA A 140 -0.50 -4.59 14.83
N ASN A 141 -0.35 -5.91 14.75
CA ASN A 141 -1.47 -6.82 14.47
C ASN A 141 -1.57 -7.98 15.48
N THR A 142 -2.76 -8.56 15.60
CA THR A 142 -3.03 -9.78 16.36
C THR A 142 -4.18 -10.56 15.75
N THR A 143 -4.13 -11.90 15.78
CA THR A 143 -5.07 -12.79 15.10
C THR A 143 -5.61 -13.93 16.02
N PRO A 144 -5.99 -13.66 17.28
CA PRO A 144 -6.12 -14.72 18.31
C PRO A 144 -7.46 -15.43 18.31
N LYS A 145 -8.45 -14.98 17.54
CA LYS A 145 -9.80 -15.55 17.52
C LYS A 145 -10.14 -16.05 16.13
N LYS A 146 -10.81 -17.19 16.04
CA LYS A 146 -11.42 -17.62 14.78
C LYS A 146 -12.70 -18.41 15.03
N LYS A 147 -13.67 -18.24 14.15
CA LYS A 147 -14.79 -19.17 14.02
C LYS A 147 -14.38 -20.23 13.00
N VAL A 148 -14.54 -21.49 13.37
CA VAL A 148 -14.23 -22.64 12.51
C VAL A 148 -15.53 -23.40 12.27
N PHE A 149 -15.80 -23.71 11.00
CA PHE A 149 -16.86 -24.62 10.62
C PHE A 149 -16.34 -26.04 10.75
N ILE A 150 -17.07 -26.89 11.46
CA ILE A 150 -16.73 -28.30 11.65
C ILE A 150 -17.92 -29.16 11.26
N PRO A 151 -17.72 -30.42 10.81
CA PRO A 151 -18.83 -31.32 10.51
C PRO A 151 -19.67 -31.63 11.76
N GLU A 152 -20.93 -32.00 11.55
CA GLU A 152 -21.83 -32.43 12.63
C GLU A 152 -21.39 -33.77 13.26
N ASP A 153 -20.83 -34.67 12.45
CA ASP A 153 -20.13 -35.88 12.90
C ASP A 153 -18.71 -35.92 12.30
N SER A 154 -17.70 -35.91 13.17
CA SER A 154 -16.28 -35.96 12.77
C SER A 154 -15.86 -37.28 12.13
N ASN A 155 -16.65 -38.35 12.26
CA ASN A 155 -16.43 -39.64 11.60
C ASN A 155 -16.96 -39.68 10.17
N VAL A 156 -17.94 -38.82 9.85
CA VAL A 156 -18.54 -38.69 8.51
C VAL A 156 -17.87 -37.57 7.70
N GLY A 157 -17.50 -36.48 8.37
CA GLY A 157 -17.08 -35.25 7.72
C GLY A 157 -18.28 -34.39 7.29
N PHE A 158 -18.03 -33.36 6.49
CA PHE A 158 -19.08 -32.46 6.01
C PHE A 158 -20.09 -33.19 5.13
N THR A 159 -21.35 -32.73 5.15
CA THR A 159 -22.44 -33.27 4.32
C THR A 159 -23.20 -32.13 3.66
N LEU A 160 -24.05 -32.44 2.68
CA LEU A 160 -24.92 -31.45 2.06
C LEU A 160 -26.17 -31.20 2.91
N ASN A 161 -26.49 -29.93 3.14
CA ASN A 161 -27.77 -29.53 3.72
C ASN A 161 -28.88 -29.59 2.63
N PRO A 162 -30.14 -29.20 2.90
CA PRO A 162 -31.20 -29.22 1.90
C PRO A 162 -30.91 -28.37 0.65
N VAL A 163 -30.30 -27.19 0.81
CA VAL A 163 -29.92 -26.29 -0.30
C VAL A 163 -28.82 -26.93 -1.14
N GLY A 164 -27.78 -27.47 -0.49
CA GLY A 164 -26.71 -28.20 -1.19
C GLY A 164 -27.22 -29.43 -1.94
N ASN A 165 -28.18 -30.17 -1.37
CA ASN A 165 -28.79 -31.31 -2.06
C ASN A 165 -29.65 -30.91 -3.27
N THR A 166 -30.35 -29.77 -3.22
CA THR A 166 -31.05 -29.23 -4.39
C THR A 166 -30.07 -28.84 -5.49
N ILE A 167 -29.05 -28.04 -5.18
CA ILE A 167 -28.03 -27.62 -6.17
C ILE A 167 -27.33 -28.86 -6.77
N ALA A 168 -26.92 -29.81 -5.92
CA ALA A 168 -26.22 -31.04 -6.32
C ALA A 168 -27.07 -32.07 -7.08
N ASN A 169 -28.39 -31.90 -7.21
CA ASN A 169 -29.26 -32.80 -7.97
C ASN A 169 -29.88 -32.11 -9.19
N ASP A 170 -30.41 -30.91 -9.00
CA ASP A 170 -31.30 -30.26 -9.96
C ASP A 170 -30.56 -29.23 -10.85
N TYR A 171 -29.36 -28.79 -10.42
CA TYR A 171 -28.59 -27.69 -11.03
C TYR A 171 -27.14 -28.08 -11.38
N GLN A 172 -26.91 -29.32 -11.81
CA GLN A 172 -25.58 -29.84 -12.15
C GLN A 172 -24.84 -29.05 -13.26
N SER A 173 -25.54 -28.32 -14.13
CA SER A 173 -24.97 -27.40 -15.12
C SER A 173 -24.50 -26.05 -14.55
N GLU A 174 -24.99 -25.68 -13.37
CA GLU A 174 -24.86 -24.33 -12.78
C GLU A 174 -24.05 -24.35 -11.47
N LEU A 175 -23.37 -25.47 -11.15
CA LEU A 175 -22.62 -25.63 -9.90
C LEU A 175 -21.61 -24.48 -9.65
N MET A 176 -20.91 -24.03 -10.68
CA MET A 176 -19.91 -22.95 -10.57
C MET A 176 -20.55 -21.57 -10.27
N GLU A 177 -21.81 -21.35 -10.64
CA GLU A 177 -22.57 -20.11 -10.40
C GLU A 177 -23.30 -20.15 -9.04
N LEU A 178 -23.83 -21.31 -8.65
CA LEU A 178 -24.66 -21.46 -7.43
C LEU A 178 -23.87 -21.92 -6.20
N ALA A 179 -22.79 -22.69 -6.38
CA ALA A 179 -21.97 -23.22 -5.29
C ALA A 179 -20.47 -22.89 -5.42
N GLY A 180 -19.98 -22.54 -6.61
CA GLY A 180 -18.56 -22.33 -6.87
C GLY A 180 -17.77 -23.64 -6.80
N ASP A 181 -16.50 -23.58 -6.39
CA ASP A 181 -15.67 -24.76 -6.15
C ASP A 181 -15.20 -24.92 -4.69
N GLU A 182 -15.44 -23.92 -3.85
CA GLU A 182 -15.07 -23.90 -2.42
C GLU A 182 -16.20 -23.42 -1.50
N PHE A 183 -16.02 -23.61 -0.19
CA PHE A 183 -16.86 -23.03 0.86
C PHE A 183 -16.03 -22.49 2.02
N VAL A 184 -16.54 -21.47 2.72
CA VAL A 184 -15.87 -20.82 3.85
C VAL A 184 -15.86 -21.73 5.08
N THR A 185 -14.66 -22.14 5.52
CA THR A 185 -14.45 -23.03 6.68
C THR A 185 -13.82 -22.35 7.88
N SER A 186 -13.20 -21.18 7.74
CA SER A 186 -12.83 -20.34 8.87
C SER A 186 -13.04 -18.84 8.61
N ILE A 187 -13.47 -18.12 9.65
CA ILE A 187 -13.41 -16.66 9.74
C ILE A 187 -12.35 -16.32 10.78
N GLU A 188 -11.29 -15.65 10.37
CA GLU A 188 -10.23 -15.18 11.26
C GLU A 188 -10.59 -13.77 11.78
N TYR A 189 -10.61 -13.64 13.10
CA TYR A 189 -10.91 -12.40 13.81
C TYR A 189 -9.62 -11.87 14.43
N GLY A 190 -9.31 -10.62 14.08
CA GLY A 190 -8.08 -9.97 14.44
C GLY A 190 -8.26 -8.48 14.69
N ALA A 191 -7.14 -7.85 14.98
CA ALA A 191 -7.07 -6.41 15.15
C ALA A 191 -5.78 -5.89 14.56
N GLN A 192 -5.82 -4.66 14.10
CA GLN A 192 -4.70 -4.02 13.43
C GLN A 192 -4.68 -2.53 13.72
N LEU A 193 -3.50 -2.02 14.00
CA LEU A 193 -3.17 -0.61 13.91
C LEU A 193 -2.09 -0.45 12.83
N PHE A 194 -2.42 0.32 11.80
CA PHE A 194 -1.53 0.73 10.72
C PHE A 194 -1.18 2.20 10.96
N VAL A 195 0.11 2.54 10.97
CA VAL A 195 0.60 3.92 11.05
C VAL A 195 1.62 4.10 9.93
N ASN A 196 1.44 5.13 9.11
CA ASN A 196 2.34 5.44 8.02
C ASN A 196 2.74 6.91 8.08
N MET A 197 4.02 7.17 7.85
CA MET A 197 4.56 8.49 7.55
C MET A 197 5.07 8.47 6.11
N ASN A 198 4.35 9.15 5.21
CA ASN A 198 4.82 9.41 3.86
C ASN A 198 5.58 10.74 3.85
N ILE A 199 6.71 10.79 3.15
CA ILE A 199 7.52 11.99 2.97
C ILE A 199 7.63 12.23 1.46
N GLU A 200 6.90 13.21 0.97
CA GLU A 200 6.89 13.61 -0.43
C GLU A 200 7.91 14.72 -0.69
N TYR A 201 8.63 14.61 -1.79
CA TYR A 201 9.66 15.53 -2.24
C TYR A 201 9.22 16.26 -3.52
N LEU A 202 9.73 17.47 -3.73
CA LEU A 202 9.42 18.27 -4.92
C LEU A 202 9.81 17.56 -6.23
N ASN A 203 10.88 16.76 -6.22
CA ASN A 203 11.40 16.01 -7.37
C ASN A 203 12.26 14.82 -6.90
N SER A 204 12.71 13.99 -7.84
CA SER A 204 13.50 12.78 -7.55
C SER A 204 14.91 13.09 -7.01
N GLN A 205 15.48 14.25 -7.33
CA GLN A 205 16.77 14.68 -6.78
C GLN A 205 16.65 15.02 -5.31
N ASP A 206 15.58 15.70 -4.90
CA ASP A 206 15.30 15.99 -3.50
C ASP A 206 15.03 14.72 -2.68
N LYS A 207 14.38 13.67 -3.24
CA LYS A 207 14.32 12.35 -2.58
C LYS A 207 15.71 11.77 -2.31
N ARG A 208 16.66 11.91 -3.25
CA ARG A 208 18.04 11.41 -3.10
C ARG A 208 18.86 12.22 -2.11
N ASP A 209 18.79 13.56 -2.21
CA ASP A 209 19.65 14.46 -1.45
C ASP A 209 19.16 14.70 -0.01
N ILE A 210 17.85 14.61 0.23
CA ILE A 210 17.25 14.89 1.55
C ILE A 210 16.95 13.59 2.31
N GLY A 211 16.42 12.57 1.62
CA GLY A 211 15.97 11.32 2.25
C GLY A 211 17.06 10.55 2.99
N GLY A 212 18.31 10.65 2.54
CA GLY A 212 19.46 10.02 3.20
C GLY A 212 19.81 10.57 4.59
N TYR A 213 19.35 11.77 4.94
CA TYR A 213 19.66 12.44 6.21
C TYR A 213 18.52 12.34 7.24
N LEU A 214 17.39 11.71 6.90
CA LEU A 214 16.26 11.49 7.80
C LEU A 214 16.47 10.21 8.61
N GLY A 215 16.95 10.37 9.85
CA GLY A 215 17.22 9.27 10.78
C GLY A 215 15.94 8.76 11.46
N VAL A 216 15.25 7.82 10.82
CA VAL A 216 13.98 7.25 11.32
C VAL A 216 14.21 5.91 12.04
N ASP A 217 14.26 5.94 13.38
CA ASP A 217 14.16 4.72 14.20
C ASP A 217 12.69 4.41 14.49
N ILE A 218 12.04 3.73 13.56
CA ILE A 218 10.64 3.30 13.71
C ILE A 218 10.48 2.34 14.91
N ALA A 219 11.51 1.54 15.24
CA ALA A 219 11.47 0.55 16.32
C ALA A 219 11.47 1.21 17.71
N GLY A 220 12.30 2.24 17.91
CA GLY A 220 12.21 3.14 19.07
C GLY A 220 10.96 4.02 19.03
N GLY A 221 10.47 4.36 17.83
CA GLY A 221 9.47 5.40 17.62
C GLY A 221 10.08 6.80 17.67
N VAL A 222 11.35 6.94 17.27
CA VAL A 222 12.11 8.19 17.29
C VAL A 222 12.41 8.58 15.85
N VAL A 223 11.93 9.76 15.44
CA VAL A 223 12.30 10.35 14.15
C VAL A 223 13.27 11.50 14.43
N SER A 224 14.38 11.54 13.71
CA SER A 224 15.45 12.52 13.91
C SER A 224 15.93 13.12 12.60
N VAL A 225 16.27 14.41 12.66
CA VAL A 225 16.86 15.19 11.58
C VAL A 225 18.36 15.23 11.85
N GLN A 226 19.19 14.78 10.91
CA GLN A 226 20.64 14.92 11.00
C GLN A 226 21.02 16.40 10.76
N GLY A 227 22.07 16.89 11.41
CA GLY A 227 22.46 18.31 11.37
C GLY A 227 22.81 18.82 9.97
N GLU A 228 23.14 17.93 9.05
CA GLU A 228 23.28 18.18 7.62
C GLU A 228 22.02 18.83 7.00
N LEU A 229 20.83 18.54 7.52
CA LEU A 229 19.56 19.13 7.07
C LEU A 229 19.34 20.55 7.59
N ASP A 230 20.02 20.98 8.66
CA ASP A 230 19.95 22.38 9.13
C ASP A 230 20.51 23.34 8.06
N PHE A 231 21.45 22.86 7.23
CA PHE A 231 22.09 23.60 6.13
C PHE A 231 21.26 23.62 4.83
N LEU A 232 20.12 22.94 4.75
CA LEU A 232 19.17 23.16 3.65
C LEU A 232 18.53 24.55 3.79
N ASP A 233 18.26 25.20 2.67
CA ASP A 233 17.47 26.42 2.64
C ASP A 233 15.99 26.16 2.99
N GLU A 234 15.30 27.20 3.46
CA GLU A 234 13.91 27.08 3.91
C GLU A 234 12.91 26.84 2.77
N GLU A 235 13.23 27.14 1.50
CA GLU A 235 12.38 26.76 0.37
C GLU A 235 12.46 25.26 0.10
N THR A 236 13.66 24.69 0.12
CA THR A 236 13.88 23.23 0.04
C THR A 236 13.16 22.52 1.18
N LYS A 237 13.29 23.01 2.43
CA LYS A 237 12.59 22.47 3.61
C LYS A 237 11.05 22.61 3.51
N GLU A 238 10.53 23.72 2.99
CA GLU A 238 9.08 23.88 2.75
C GLU A 238 8.58 23.04 1.56
N SER A 239 9.43 22.69 0.59
CA SER A 239 9.08 21.88 -0.57
C SER A 239 8.98 20.37 -0.28
N VAL A 240 9.45 19.92 0.88
CA VAL A 240 9.27 18.54 1.38
C VAL A 240 8.07 18.51 2.30
N LYS A 241 7.10 17.63 2.02
CA LYS A 241 5.89 17.44 2.83
C LYS A 241 5.91 16.11 3.54
N ILE A 242 5.48 16.11 4.80
CA ILE A 242 5.47 14.94 5.69
C ILE A 242 4.02 14.70 6.07
N THR A 243 3.43 13.60 5.62
CA THR A 243 2.03 13.23 5.89
C THR A 243 2.00 11.99 6.77
N VAL A 244 1.45 12.13 7.98
CA VAL A 244 1.27 11.02 8.93
C VAL A 244 -0.19 10.61 8.95
N ARG A 245 -0.46 9.34 8.63
CA ARG A 245 -1.79 8.73 8.58
C ARG A 245 -1.82 7.51 9.50
N ALA A 246 -2.90 7.32 10.25
CA ALA A 246 -3.08 6.13 11.10
C ALA A 246 -4.50 5.57 11.02
N ILE A 247 -4.62 4.24 11.07
CA ILE A 247 -5.87 3.51 10.87
C ILE A 247 -5.95 2.34 11.83
N GLN A 248 -7.07 2.21 12.52
CA GLN A 248 -7.33 1.14 13.48
C GLN A 248 -8.52 0.27 13.06
N LYS A 249 -8.34 -1.05 13.16
CA LYS A 249 -9.36 -2.10 13.04
C LYS A 249 -9.45 -2.88 14.35
N GLY A 250 -10.66 -3.09 14.83
CA GLY A 250 -10.91 -3.59 16.18
C GLY A 250 -10.57 -2.59 17.29
N GLY A 251 -10.84 -2.96 18.54
CA GLY A 251 -10.59 -2.18 19.74
C GLY A 251 -11.48 -0.94 19.80
N GLN A 252 -10.89 0.20 20.16
CA GLN A 252 -11.59 1.48 20.30
C GLN A 252 -10.93 2.56 19.41
N PRO A 253 -11.26 2.63 18.09
CA PRO A 253 -10.68 3.61 17.17
C PRO A 253 -10.85 5.08 17.59
N ALA A 254 -11.84 5.38 18.44
CA ALA A 254 -12.01 6.69 19.06
C ALA A 254 -10.80 7.13 19.90
N GLN A 255 -10.02 6.20 20.48
CA GLN A 255 -8.80 6.55 21.22
C GLN A 255 -7.69 7.04 20.26
N LEU A 256 -7.51 6.41 19.10
CA LEU A 256 -6.55 6.84 18.08
C LEU A 256 -6.83 8.27 17.58
N LEU A 257 -8.11 8.64 17.45
CA LEU A 257 -8.53 9.99 17.05
C LEU A 257 -8.16 11.11 18.05
N HIS A 258 -7.83 10.76 19.31
CA HIS A 258 -7.26 11.73 20.27
C HIS A 258 -5.78 11.98 20.04
N ILE A 259 -5.09 11.07 19.35
CA ILE A 259 -3.67 11.20 18.99
C ILE A 259 -3.57 11.89 17.65
N ILE A 260 -4.18 11.33 16.60
CA ILE A 260 -4.17 11.90 15.24
C ILE A 260 -5.61 12.32 14.87
N PRO A 261 -5.99 13.60 15.09
CA PRO A 261 -7.28 14.13 14.65
C PRO A 261 -7.52 13.86 13.17
N ASN A 262 -8.74 13.44 12.82
CA ASN A 262 -9.14 13.07 11.46
C ASN A 262 -8.32 11.95 10.80
N ASN A 263 -7.50 11.20 11.56
CA ASN A 263 -6.61 10.12 11.08
C ASN A 263 -5.50 10.56 10.09
N ILE A 264 -5.32 11.86 9.83
CA ILE A 264 -4.26 12.39 8.96
C ILE A 264 -3.80 13.79 9.40
N VAL A 265 -2.49 14.02 9.43
CA VAL A 265 -1.86 15.34 9.62
C VAL A 265 -0.71 15.49 8.62
N THR A 266 -0.54 16.70 8.06
CA THR A 266 0.54 17.03 7.12
C THR A 266 1.35 18.22 7.63
N CYS A 267 2.67 18.09 7.56
CA CYS A 267 3.69 19.08 7.93
C CYS A 267 4.63 19.33 6.74
N SER A 268 5.62 20.21 6.92
CA SER A 268 6.79 20.31 6.03
C SER A 268 8.09 20.06 6.79
N LEU A 269 9.20 19.84 6.08
CA LEU A 269 10.51 19.67 6.70
C LEU A 269 11.02 20.95 7.41
N ALA A 270 10.43 22.11 7.15
CA ALA A 270 10.68 23.36 7.89
C ALA A 270 10.04 23.37 9.29
N ASN A 271 8.97 22.59 9.51
CA ASN A 271 8.39 22.37 10.83
C ASN A 271 7.87 20.92 10.96
N PRO A 272 8.78 19.93 11.08
CA PRO A 272 8.43 18.52 10.98
C PRO A 272 7.99 17.92 12.32
N GLN A 273 8.34 18.59 13.44
CA GLN A 273 8.15 18.09 14.79
C GLN A 273 6.72 17.63 15.11
N PRO A 274 5.64 18.35 14.70
CA PRO A 274 4.28 17.88 14.98
C PRO A 274 3.99 16.51 14.35
N CYS A 275 4.48 16.25 13.14
CA CYS A 275 4.29 14.96 12.48
C CYS A 275 5.14 13.86 13.13
N PHE A 276 6.39 14.16 13.51
CA PHE A 276 7.25 13.20 14.20
C PHE A 276 6.71 12.84 15.60
N ASP A 277 6.21 13.82 16.35
CA ASP A 277 5.57 13.61 17.65
C ASP A 277 4.31 12.74 17.52
N LEU A 278 3.47 12.98 16.50
CA LEU A 278 2.27 12.20 16.22
C LEU A 278 2.58 10.75 15.82
N PHE A 279 3.58 10.55 14.95
CA PHE A 279 4.05 9.23 14.56
C PHE A 279 4.61 8.44 15.76
N SER A 280 5.41 9.10 16.61
CA SER A 280 5.92 8.52 17.86
C SER A 280 4.77 8.15 18.82
N GLN A 281 3.82 9.06 19.04
CA GLN A 281 2.67 8.82 19.93
C GLN A 281 1.79 7.68 19.44
N ALA A 282 1.56 7.55 18.13
CA ALA A 282 0.80 6.43 17.56
C ALA A 282 1.52 5.08 17.76
N ILE A 283 2.85 5.05 17.65
CA ILE A 283 3.68 3.87 17.94
C ILE A 283 3.69 3.54 19.45
N GLN A 284 3.70 4.55 20.33
CA GLN A 284 3.61 4.36 21.78
C GLN A 284 2.23 3.80 22.20
N TYR A 285 1.15 4.37 21.68
CA TYR A 285 -0.22 3.87 21.82
C TYR A 285 -0.37 2.42 21.35
N ALA A 286 0.26 2.06 20.23
CA ALA A 286 0.29 0.69 19.73
C ALA A 286 0.96 -0.31 20.69
N LYS A 287 1.99 0.14 21.43
CA LYS A 287 2.77 -0.68 22.37
C LYS A 287 2.12 -0.77 23.75
N ASN A 288 1.44 0.29 24.19
CA ASN A 288 0.95 0.46 25.55
C ASN A 288 -0.57 0.23 25.69
N ASP A 289 -1.38 0.93 24.90
CA ASP A 289 -2.82 1.08 25.12
C ASP A 289 -3.66 0.19 24.20
N PHE A 290 -3.35 0.21 22.89
CA PHE A 290 -4.06 -0.55 21.86
C PHE A 290 -4.19 -2.03 22.26
N ARG A 291 -3.08 -2.64 22.71
CA ARG A 291 -3.00 -4.05 23.11
C ARG A 291 -3.96 -4.46 24.22
N LEU A 292 -4.43 -3.51 25.03
CA LEU A 292 -5.29 -3.76 26.20
C LEU A 292 -6.79 -3.71 25.86
N GLN A 293 -7.14 -3.31 24.63
CA GLN A 293 -8.53 -3.10 24.19
C GLN A 293 -9.30 -4.40 23.86
N PHE A 294 -8.69 -5.58 24.04
CA PHE A 294 -9.08 -6.82 23.35
C PHE A 294 -9.44 -7.99 24.27
N ASN A 295 -10.65 -7.97 24.83
CA ASN A 295 -11.11 -8.90 25.87
C ASN A 295 -12.17 -9.89 25.35
N GLN A 296 -13.19 -9.39 24.65
CA GLN A 296 -14.34 -10.16 24.11
C GLN A 296 -14.22 -10.32 22.58
N LEU A 297 -15.13 -11.04 21.91
CA LEU A 297 -15.02 -11.26 20.45
C LEU A 297 -15.34 -10.00 19.64
N SER A 298 -16.31 -9.21 20.09
CA SER A 298 -16.74 -7.95 19.48
C SER A 298 -15.70 -6.83 19.49
N ASP A 299 -14.58 -7.03 20.20
CA ASP A 299 -13.44 -6.11 20.14
C ASP A 299 -12.58 -6.36 18.89
N TYR A 300 -12.81 -7.43 18.13
CA TYR A 300 -12.02 -7.83 16.96
C TYR A 300 -12.86 -7.69 15.68
N ASN A 301 -12.21 -7.27 14.59
CA ASN A 301 -12.82 -7.26 13.25
C ASN A 301 -12.49 -8.56 12.51
N VAL A 302 -13.23 -8.87 11.44
CA VAL A 302 -12.79 -9.91 10.50
C VAL A 302 -11.55 -9.42 9.76
N ILE A 303 -10.54 -10.29 9.65
CA ILE A 303 -9.29 -10.02 8.93
C ILE A 303 -9.07 -10.94 7.72
N SER A 304 -9.54 -12.18 7.78
CA SER A 304 -9.44 -13.12 6.66
C SER A 304 -10.56 -14.17 6.71
N TYR A 305 -10.84 -14.74 5.55
CA TYR A 305 -11.60 -15.97 5.39
C TYR A 305 -10.68 -17.05 4.83
N LYS A 306 -10.77 -18.26 5.38
CA LYS A 306 -10.13 -19.47 4.84
C LYS A 306 -11.24 -20.37 4.29
N THR A 307 -11.06 -20.89 3.08
CA THR A 307 -12.03 -21.74 2.39
C THR A 307 -11.57 -23.21 2.34
N THR A 308 -12.36 -24.09 1.73
CA THR A 308 -11.98 -25.46 1.41
C THR A 308 -12.71 -25.94 0.16
N ARG A 309 -11.98 -26.56 -0.77
CA ARG A 309 -12.52 -27.07 -2.05
C ARG A 309 -13.48 -28.27 -1.87
N TYR A 310 -14.58 -28.29 -2.62
CA TYR A 310 -15.52 -29.43 -2.61
C TYR A 310 -14.86 -30.73 -3.10
N ASP A 311 -13.97 -30.68 -4.10
CA ASP A 311 -13.29 -31.87 -4.63
C ASP A 311 -12.34 -32.53 -3.62
N ARG A 312 -11.99 -31.84 -2.52
CA ARG A 312 -11.15 -32.33 -1.42
C ARG A 312 -11.94 -32.71 -0.16
N SER A 313 -13.25 -32.47 -0.14
CA SER A 313 -14.15 -32.79 0.97
C SER A 313 -14.65 -34.26 0.92
N THR A 314 -15.78 -34.55 1.57
CA THR A 314 -16.39 -35.90 1.65
C THR A 314 -17.00 -36.36 0.32
N ALA A 315 -17.37 -37.64 0.24
CA ALA A 315 -18.04 -38.21 -0.94
C ALA A 315 -19.39 -37.54 -1.28
N ASP A 316 -20.10 -37.03 -0.28
CA ASP A 316 -21.37 -36.31 -0.48
C ASP A 316 -21.12 -34.88 -0.98
N VAL A 317 -20.21 -34.15 -0.32
CA VAL A 317 -19.87 -32.77 -0.69
C VAL A 317 -19.25 -32.66 -2.09
N LYS A 318 -18.53 -33.69 -2.54
CA LYS A 318 -18.00 -33.77 -3.92
C LYS A 318 -19.08 -33.69 -5.02
N ARG A 319 -20.36 -33.91 -4.71
CA ARG A 319 -21.47 -33.72 -5.68
C ARG A 319 -21.68 -32.25 -6.09
N LEU A 320 -21.09 -31.31 -5.36
CA LEU A 320 -21.03 -29.88 -5.71
C LEU A 320 -19.73 -29.46 -6.40
N ALA A 321 -18.74 -30.35 -6.52
CA ALA A 321 -17.50 -30.00 -7.21
C ALA A 321 -17.81 -29.84 -8.71
N PRO A 322 -17.67 -28.63 -9.31
CA PRO A 322 -17.87 -28.44 -10.73
C PRO A 322 -16.79 -29.19 -11.53
N GLU A 323 -17.06 -29.46 -12.81
CA GLU A 323 -16.02 -29.94 -13.72
C GLU A 323 -14.88 -28.91 -13.80
N TYR A 324 -13.64 -29.38 -13.67
CA TYR A 324 -12.49 -28.49 -13.55
C TYR A 324 -12.18 -27.81 -14.90
N GLN A 325 -12.45 -26.52 -14.98
CA GLN A 325 -12.10 -25.67 -16.11
C GLN A 325 -10.73 -25.03 -15.83
N GLU A 326 -9.79 -25.19 -16.76
CA GLU A 326 -8.46 -24.59 -16.65
C GLU A 326 -8.55 -23.08 -16.88
N VAL A 327 -8.12 -22.30 -15.88
CA VAL A 327 -7.98 -20.85 -15.98
C VAL A 327 -6.91 -20.52 -17.03
N SER A 328 -7.26 -19.65 -17.98
CA SER A 328 -6.38 -19.35 -19.11
C SER A 328 -5.05 -18.71 -18.66
N PHE A 329 -3.92 -19.27 -19.07
CA PHE A 329 -2.61 -18.67 -18.83
C PHE A 329 -2.51 -17.28 -19.46
N ALA A 330 -3.11 -17.09 -20.64
CA ALA A 330 -3.17 -15.80 -21.31
C ALA A 330 -4.03 -14.79 -20.52
N ARG A 331 -5.17 -15.22 -19.93
CA ARG A 331 -5.94 -14.41 -18.96
C ARG A 331 -5.05 -13.93 -17.82
N ASN A 332 -4.33 -14.84 -17.17
CA ASN A 332 -3.54 -14.52 -15.98
C ASN A 332 -2.36 -13.57 -16.29
N GLN A 333 -1.66 -13.78 -17.41
CA GLN A 333 -0.61 -12.87 -17.88
C GLN A 333 -1.16 -11.48 -18.20
N LEU A 334 -2.27 -11.40 -18.93
CA LEU A 334 -2.91 -10.15 -19.31
C LEU A 334 -3.47 -9.41 -18.08
N LEU A 335 -4.13 -10.11 -17.16
CA LEU A 335 -4.64 -9.55 -15.90
C LEU A 335 -3.51 -8.96 -15.04
N TYR A 336 -2.37 -9.64 -14.93
CA TYR A 336 -1.17 -9.12 -14.25
C TYR A 336 -0.65 -7.84 -14.92
N GLU A 337 -0.54 -7.83 -16.25
CA GLU A 337 -0.09 -6.65 -16.99
C GLU A 337 -1.06 -5.45 -16.90
N LEU A 338 -2.37 -5.70 -16.96
CA LEU A 338 -3.39 -4.67 -16.76
C LEU A 338 -3.33 -4.13 -15.32
N THR A 339 -3.09 -4.98 -14.33
CA THR A 339 -2.92 -4.63 -12.92
C THR A 339 -1.69 -3.73 -12.69
N ASP A 340 -0.55 -4.06 -13.28
CA ASP A 340 0.67 -3.25 -13.23
C ASP A 340 0.47 -1.88 -13.89
N LYS A 341 -0.16 -1.86 -15.08
CA LYS A 341 -0.44 -0.63 -15.82
C LYS A 341 -1.48 0.27 -15.12
N TYR A 342 -2.51 -0.34 -14.50
CA TYR A 342 -3.47 0.33 -13.61
C TYR A 342 -2.76 1.06 -12.47
N LYS A 343 -1.94 0.33 -11.69
CA LYS A 343 -1.19 0.90 -10.56
C LYS A 343 -0.29 2.06 -10.99
N LYS A 344 0.42 1.93 -12.10
CA LYS A 344 1.29 2.99 -12.64
C LYS A 344 0.52 4.24 -13.04
N ALA A 345 -0.58 4.09 -13.78
CA ALA A 345 -1.44 5.21 -14.16
C ALA A 345 -2.11 5.86 -12.94
N LEU A 346 -2.49 5.08 -11.94
CA LEU A 346 -3.07 5.56 -10.68
C LEU A 346 -2.06 6.38 -9.83
N MET A 347 -0.80 5.96 -9.78
CA MET A 347 0.27 6.71 -9.10
C MET A 347 0.68 7.98 -9.87
N ASP A 348 0.68 7.94 -11.21
CA ASP A 348 0.90 9.13 -12.06
C ASP A 348 -0.23 10.17 -11.89
N GLU A 349 -1.48 9.72 -11.79
CA GLU A 349 -2.64 10.58 -11.48
C GLU A 349 -2.49 11.25 -10.11
N GLN A 350 -2.15 10.47 -9.07
CA GLN A 350 -1.94 11.00 -7.72
C GLN A 350 -0.84 12.05 -7.70
N ARG A 351 0.34 11.74 -8.24
CA ARG A 351 1.46 12.68 -8.28
C ARG A 351 1.10 13.96 -9.07
N ALA A 352 0.35 13.84 -10.17
CA ALA A 352 -0.14 15.01 -10.90
C ALA A 352 -1.16 15.82 -10.06
N ALA A 353 -2.00 15.16 -9.26
CA ALA A 353 -2.91 15.81 -8.31
C ALA A 353 -2.16 16.57 -7.21
N ASP A 354 -1.16 15.94 -6.60
CA ASP A 354 -0.37 16.52 -5.50
C ASP A 354 0.46 17.71 -5.98
N ILE A 355 1.03 17.64 -7.20
CA ILE A 355 1.70 18.80 -7.80
C ILE A 355 0.74 19.98 -8.00
N LEU A 356 -0.50 19.74 -8.45
CA LEU A 356 -1.49 20.79 -8.67
C LEU A 356 -2.13 21.32 -7.38
N ALA A 357 -2.18 20.53 -6.31
CA ALA A 357 -2.73 20.91 -5.01
C ALA A 357 -1.69 21.56 -4.08
N THR A 358 -0.50 20.96 -4.01
CA THR A 358 0.56 21.26 -3.03
C THR A 358 1.67 22.12 -3.64
N TYR A 359 2.15 21.78 -4.85
CA TYR A 359 3.35 22.42 -5.43
C TYR A 359 3.07 23.51 -6.48
N LEU A 360 1.82 23.89 -6.73
CA LEU A 360 1.41 24.78 -7.83
C LEU A 360 2.19 26.12 -7.92
N SER A 361 2.66 26.65 -6.79
CA SER A 361 3.50 27.84 -6.66
C SER A 361 4.92 27.70 -7.19
N TRP A 362 5.42 26.47 -7.36
CA TRP A 362 6.76 26.14 -7.88
C TRP A 362 6.73 25.54 -9.30
N VAL A 363 5.54 25.38 -9.91
CA VAL A 363 5.40 24.86 -11.28
C VAL A 363 5.32 26.00 -12.31
N PRO A 364 6.00 25.94 -13.47
CA PRO A 364 5.81 26.83 -14.61
C PRO A 364 4.38 26.88 -15.15
N ALA A 365 3.99 28.00 -15.75
CA ALA A 365 2.66 28.16 -16.33
C ALA A 365 2.41 27.21 -17.54
N ASP A 366 3.44 26.91 -18.32
CA ASP A 366 3.43 25.97 -19.44
C ASP A 366 3.54 24.50 -18.97
N GLN A 367 4.31 24.22 -17.92
CA GLN A 367 4.36 22.87 -17.31
C GLN A 367 3.01 22.49 -16.69
N ARG A 368 2.30 23.42 -16.02
CA ARG A 368 0.96 23.18 -15.42
C ARG A 368 -0.03 22.54 -16.39
N GLN A 369 -0.17 23.06 -17.60
CA GLN A 369 -1.10 22.49 -18.59
C GLN A 369 -0.71 21.05 -18.97
N GLY A 370 0.58 20.73 -18.95
CA GLY A 370 1.08 19.36 -19.08
C GLY A 370 0.70 18.46 -17.91
N ILE A 371 0.77 18.96 -16.67
CA ILE A 371 0.41 18.19 -15.46
C ILE A 371 -1.11 18.02 -15.33
N GLU A 372 -1.91 19.03 -15.68
CA GLU A 372 -3.37 18.92 -15.80
C GLU A 372 -3.79 17.90 -16.87
N ALA A 373 -3.05 17.84 -17.99
CA ALA A 373 -3.23 16.79 -18.99
C ALA A 373 -2.88 15.42 -18.42
N ILE A 374 -1.68 15.24 -17.83
CA ILE A 374 -1.26 13.97 -17.23
C ILE A 374 -2.27 13.49 -16.19
N LYS A 375 -2.77 14.36 -15.29
CA LYS A 375 -3.78 13.96 -14.29
C LYS A 375 -5.02 13.33 -14.94
N ARG A 376 -5.61 14.02 -15.93
CA ARG A 376 -6.79 13.55 -16.66
C ARG A 376 -6.52 12.28 -17.45
N ASP A 377 -5.38 12.23 -18.12
CA ASP A 377 -5.03 11.19 -19.09
C ASP A 377 -4.56 9.90 -18.39
N ALA A 378 -3.83 10.03 -17.28
CA ALA A 378 -3.50 8.94 -16.37
C ALA A 378 -4.76 8.41 -15.65
N TYR A 379 -5.68 9.27 -15.20
CA TYR A 379 -6.98 8.84 -14.66
C TYR A 379 -7.78 8.03 -15.70
N LYS A 380 -7.85 8.51 -16.95
CA LYS A 380 -8.52 7.80 -18.06
C LYS A 380 -7.86 6.42 -18.31
N ASN A 381 -6.53 6.38 -18.36
CA ASN A 381 -5.79 5.12 -18.55
C ASN A 381 -6.04 4.15 -17.39
N ALA A 382 -6.00 4.62 -16.14
CA ALA A 382 -6.32 3.79 -14.98
C ALA A 382 -7.74 3.21 -15.08
N TRP A 383 -8.75 4.01 -15.47
CA TRP A 383 -10.11 3.50 -15.67
C TRP A 383 -10.19 2.42 -16.77
N LEU A 384 -9.50 2.60 -17.90
CA LEU A 384 -9.47 1.62 -19.00
C LEU A 384 -8.76 0.31 -18.61
N TYR A 385 -7.65 0.39 -17.86
CA TYR A 385 -6.97 -0.80 -17.34
C TYR A 385 -7.79 -1.50 -16.25
N TYR A 386 -8.53 -0.75 -15.43
CA TYR A 386 -9.46 -1.28 -14.44
C TYR A 386 -10.60 -2.07 -15.11
N ASP A 387 -11.26 -1.49 -16.11
CA ASP A 387 -12.40 -2.07 -16.85
C ASP A 387 -12.00 -3.39 -17.54
N ALA A 388 -10.85 -3.39 -18.24
CA ALA A 388 -10.28 -4.60 -18.83
C ALA A 388 -9.89 -5.65 -17.78
N ALA A 389 -9.32 -5.25 -16.63
CA ALA A 389 -8.98 -6.17 -15.55
C ALA A 389 -10.24 -6.78 -14.89
N GLU A 390 -11.31 -6.00 -14.69
CA GLU A 390 -12.59 -6.48 -14.18
C GLU A 390 -13.23 -7.49 -15.13
N TYR A 391 -13.26 -7.19 -16.42
CA TYR A 391 -13.74 -8.12 -17.44
C TYR A 391 -12.93 -9.42 -17.42
N CYS A 392 -11.59 -9.33 -17.38
CA CYS A 392 -10.70 -10.48 -17.31
C CYS A 392 -10.83 -11.28 -16.01
N GLN A 393 -11.16 -10.66 -14.87
CA GLN A 393 -11.44 -11.38 -13.62
C GLN A 393 -12.73 -12.21 -13.74
N LYS A 394 -13.80 -11.61 -14.29
CA LYS A 394 -15.12 -12.23 -14.49
C LYS A 394 -15.17 -13.28 -15.59
N HIS A 395 -14.23 -13.26 -16.53
CA HIS A 395 -14.10 -14.25 -17.61
C HIS A 395 -12.77 -15.03 -17.51
N PRO A 396 -12.63 -15.95 -16.53
CA PRO A 396 -11.39 -16.68 -16.26
C PRO A 396 -11.02 -17.76 -17.29
N PHE A 397 -11.96 -18.18 -18.13
CA PHE A 397 -11.84 -19.35 -19.00
C PHE A 397 -11.84 -18.97 -20.48
N GLY A 398 -11.10 -19.74 -21.28
CA GLY A 398 -10.96 -19.50 -22.72
C GLY A 398 -10.24 -18.19 -23.06
N ASP A 399 -10.59 -17.61 -24.20
CA ASP A 399 -9.91 -16.46 -24.79
C ASP A 399 -10.68 -15.13 -24.59
N LEU A 400 -11.89 -15.14 -24.01
CA LEU A 400 -12.77 -13.97 -23.89
C LEU A 400 -12.08 -12.71 -23.30
N CYS A 401 -11.26 -12.87 -22.27
CA CYS A 401 -10.47 -11.78 -21.68
C CYS A 401 -9.49 -11.16 -22.70
N VAL A 402 -8.84 -12.00 -23.53
CA VAL A 402 -7.85 -11.58 -24.52
C VAL A 402 -8.54 -10.95 -25.72
N ASP A 403 -9.63 -11.55 -26.19
CA ASP A 403 -10.47 -11.03 -27.28
C ASP A 403 -11.07 -9.66 -26.92
N TYR A 404 -11.59 -9.50 -25.69
CA TYR A 404 -12.14 -8.24 -25.21
C TYR A 404 -11.08 -7.12 -25.21
N TRP A 405 -9.89 -7.38 -24.68
CA TRP A 405 -8.79 -6.41 -24.70
C TRP A 405 -8.30 -6.11 -26.11
N ALA A 406 -8.24 -7.11 -27.00
CA ALA A 406 -7.92 -6.91 -28.41
C ALA A 406 -8.98 -6.08 -29.13
N GLU A 407 -10.26 -6.25 -28.80
CA GLU A 407 -11.34 -5.45 -29.37
C GLU A 407 -11.33 -4.01 -28.84
N MET A 408 -11.06 -3.77 -27.54
CA MET A 408 -10.82 -2.40 -27.02
C MET A 408 -9.69 -1.69 -27.79
N GLN A 409 -8.57 -2.39 -28.06
CA GLN A 409 -7.48 -1.85 -28.86
C GLN A 409 -7.89 -1.61 -30.32
N ASN A 410 -8.67 -2.51 -30.92
CA ASN A 410 -9.15 -2.37 -32.29
C ASN A 410 -10.15 -1.20 -32.45
N VAL A 411 -11.06 -1.01 -31.50
CA VAL A 411 -11.97 0.14 -31.44
C VAL A 411 -11.16 1.43 -31.35
N CYS A 412 -10.19 1.53 -30.44
CA CYS A 412 -9.27 2.67 -30.38
C CYS A 412 -8.59 2.94 -31.74
N ASN A 413 -8.00 1.91 -32.37
CA ASN A 413 -7.30 2.05 -33.65
C ASN A 413 -8.21 2.41 -34.84
N THR A 414 -9.53 2.23 -34.74
CA THR A 414 -10.48 2.43 -35.86
C THR A 414 -11.44 3.61 -35.68
N THR A 415 -11.81 3.96 -34.44
CA THR A 415 -12.71 5.10 -34.13
C THR A 415 -12.04 6.21 -33.33
N GLY A 416 -10.93 5.92 -32.62
CA GLY A 416 -10.31 6.82 -31.64
C GLY A 416 -11.01 6.83 -30.27
N GLU A 417 -12.12 6.10 -30.11
CA GLU A 417 -12.83 5.96 -28.84
C GLU A 417 -12.13 4.96 -27.92
N GLY A 418 -12.26 5.12 -26.60
CA GLY A 418 -11.62 4.22 -25.63
C GLY A 418 -10.08 4.23 -25.61
N CYS A 419 -9.40 4.99 -26.46
CA CYS A 419 -7.93 4.96 -26.55
C CYS A 419 -7.22 5.30 -25.23
N LEU A 420 -6.17 4.54 -24.93
CA LEU A 420 -5.14 4.96 -23.99
C LEU A 420 -4.50 6.27 -24.46
N ALA A 421 -4.26 7.19 -23.53
CA ALA A 421 -3.57 8.45 -23.80
C ALA A 421 -2.07 8.30 -23.51
N GLU A 422 -1.22 8.70 -24.46
CA GLU A 422 0.22 8.83 -24.23
C GLU A 422 0.52 10.15 -23.51
N TYR A 423 1.37 10.09 -22.47
CA TYR A 423 1.81 11.28 -21.74
C TYR A 423 3.25 11.18 -21.26
N ASP A 424 3.90 12.32 -21.18
CA ASP A 424 5.32 12.47 -20.85
C ASP A 424 5.52 12.55 -19.32
N ARG A 425 5.87 11.41 -18.71
CA ARG A 425 6.12 11.28 -17.26
C ARG A 425 7.24 12.18 -16.76
N SER A 426 8.15 12.68 -17.62
CA SER A 426 9.22 13.59 -17.18
C SER A 426 8.67 14.93 -16.67
N ARG A 427 7.46 15.31 -17.07
CA ARG A 427 6.76 16.52 -16.58
C ARG A 427 6.24 16.42 -15.15
N LEU A 428 6.33 15.25 -14.51
CA LEU A 428 6.07 15.06 -13.07
C LEU A 428 7.32 15.34 -12.20
N GLU A 429 8.48 15.56 -12.84
CA GLU A 429 9.67 16.12 -12.21
C GLU A 429 9.58 17.66 -12.25
N ILE A 430 9.69 18.32 -11.09
CA ILE A 430 9.72 19.78 -10.99
C ILE A 430 11.19 20.23 -10.93
N PRO A 431 11.68 21.08 -11.85
CA PRO A 431 13.09 21.46 -11.89
C PRO A 431 13.55 22.21 -10.62
N ALA A 432 14.54 21.66 -9.92
CA ALA A 432 15.14 22.28 -8.74
C ALA A 432 15.75 23.69 -8.97
N GLN A 433 15.98 24.07 -10.24
CA GLN A 433 16.48 25.40 -10.62
C GLN A 433 15.44 26.52 -10.50
N GLU A 434 14.17 26.22 -10.21
CA GLU A 434 13.12 27.22 -10.01
C GLU A 434 12.98 27.70 -8.56
N ARG A 435 13.94 27.35 -7.69
CA ARG A 435 14.10 27.87 -6.32
C ARG A 435 14.53 29.34 -6.25
N LYS A 436 13.79 30.20 -6.96
CA LYS A 436 13.78 31.66 -6.79
C LYS A 436 12.44 32.16 -6.27
N VAL A 437 11.39 31.32 -6.25
CA VAL A 437 10.05 31.73 -5.78
C VAL A 437 10.08 32.16 -4.31
N TYR A 438 11.00 31.65 -3.48
CA TYR A 438 11.18 32.11 -2.11
C TYR A 438 11.52 33.60 -1.98
N GLN A 439 12.23 34.21 -2.94
CA GLN A 439 12.52 35.66 -2.91
C GLN A 439 11.21 36.47 -2.91
N CYS A 440 10.19 35.97 -3.63
CA CYS A 440 8.84 36.54 -3.65
C CYS A 440 8.07 36.30 -2.36
N GLU A 441 8.32 35.20 -1.63
CA GLU A 441 7.76 34.98 -0.30
C GLU A 441 8.42 35.89 0.74
N LEU A 442 9.74 36.05 0.72
CA LEU A 442 10.44 37.06 1.54
C LEU A 442 9.93 38.47 1.25
N ALA A 443 9.76 38.83 -0.02
CA ALA A 443 9.18 40.11 -0.40
C ALA A 443 7.73 40.28 0.12
N ARG A 444 6.89 39.24 0.02
CA ARG A 444 5.55 39.21 0.63
C ARG A 444 5.59 39.36 2.16
N GLN A 445 6.48 38.66 2.84
CA GLN A 445 6.66 38.76 4.29
C GLN A 445 7.18 40.14 4.71
N GLN A 446 8.16 40.72 4.02
CA GLN A 446 8.64 42.08 4.29
C GLN A 446 7.52 43.10 4.10
N ALA A 447 6.71 42.99 3.03
CA ALA A 447 5.55 43.86 2.84
C ALA A 447 4.56 43.78 4.02
N THR A 448 4.27 42.58 4.55
CA THR A 448 3.40 42.40 5.72
C THR A 448 4.07 42.89 7.01
N ASN A 449 5.34 42.57 7.25
CA ASN A 449 6.10 42.95 8.45
C ASN A 449 6.32 44.47 8.55
N ARG A 450 6.41 45.19 7.42
CA ARG A 450 6.46 46.66 7.37
C ARG A 450 5.07 47.32 7.39
N GLY A 451 3.98 46.54 7.48
CA GLY A 451 2.62 47.06 7.54
C GLY A 451 2.08 47.64 6.21
N LEU A 452 2.74 47.36 5.09
CA LEU A 452 2.37 47.84 3.76
C LEU A 452 1.18 47.06 3.17
N ILE A 453 0.93 45.86 3.68
CA ILE A 453 -0.21 45.01 3.33
C ILE A 453 -0.65 44.15 4.52
N SER A 454 -1.94 43.88 4.64
CA SER A 454 -2.47 42.93 5.61
C SER A 454 -2.19 41.48 5.19
N GLU A 455 -1.91 40.61 6.17
CA GLU A 455 -1.60 39.20 5.94
C GLU A 455 -2.67 38.45 5.10
N PRO A 456 -4.00 38.62 5.31
CA PRO A 456 -5.01 37.98 4.46
C PRO A 456 -4.95 38.39 2.99
N LEU A 457 -4.54 39.64 2.70
CA LEU A 457 -4.40 40.11 1.32
C LEU A 457 -3.07 39.63 0.72
N SER A 458 -1.99 39.58 1.50
CA SER A 458 -0.72 38.94 1.12
C SER A 458 -0.91 37.46 0.74
N LEU A 459 -1.71 36.72 1.53
CA LEU A 459 -2.12 35.34 1.23
C LEU A 459 -2.99 35.22 -0.02
N SER A 460 -3.77 36.25 -0.39
CA SER A 460 -4.53 36.26 -1.64
C SER A 460 -3.60 36.45 -2.86
N TYR A 461 -2.60 37.32 -2.76
CA TYR A 461 -1.57 37.47 -3.79
C TYR A 461 -0.69 36.24 -3.91
N ARG A 462 -0.38 35.55 -2.80
CA ARG A 462 0.32 34.24 -2.80
C ARG A 462 -0.37 33.22 -3.71
N LYS A 463 -1.70 33.12 -3.65
CA LYS A 463 -2.50 32.23 -4.53
C LYS A 463 -2.46 32.61 -6.01
N LEU A 464 -2.20 33.88 -6.33
CA LEU A 464 -2.00 34.38 -7.68
C LEU A 464 -0.52 34.30 -8.15
N ARG A 465 0.39 33.79 -7.30
CA ARG A 465 1.87 33.95 -7.41
C ARG A 465 2.31 35.41 -7.53
N TRP A 466 1.50 36.38 -7.09
CA TRP A 466 1.82 37.80 -7.16
C TRP A 466 2.71 38.25 -6.00
N ALA A 467 3.77 38.99 -6.32
CA ALA A 467 4.76 39.49 -5.38
C ALA A 467 4.86 41.02 -5.50
N PRO A 468 5.28 41.72 -4.43
CA PRO A 468 5.37 43.17 -4.44
C PRO A 468 6.64 43.62 -5.17
N VAL A 469 6.51 44.54 -6.12
CA VAL A 469 7.62 45.33 -6.65
C VAL A 469 7.79 46.54 -5.73
N PHE A 470 8.89 46.61 -4.98
CA PHE A 470 9.16 47.74 -4.09
C PHE A 470 9.69 48.96 -4.85
N VAL A 471 9.53 50.15 -4.27
CA VAL A 471 10.15 51.40 -4.77
C VAL A 471 11.68 51.30 -4.75
N ASP A 472 12.22 50.66 -3.72
CA ASP A 472 13.60 50.20 -3.60
C ASP A 472 13.53 48.83 -2.89
N ALA A 473 14.00 47.76 -3.54
CA ALA A 473 13.99 46.42 -2.92
C ALA A 473 14.81 46.39 -1.62
N SER A 474 15.91 47.15 -1.56
CA SER A 474 16.80 47.24 -0.39
C SER A 474 16.21 48.04 0.77
N GLN A 475 15.16 48.84 0.51
CA GLN A 475 14.42 49.61 1.51
C GLN A 475 12.91 49.42 1.31
N PRO A 476 12.35 48.22 1.63
CA PRO A 476 10.95 47.89 1.39
C PRO A 476 9.94 48.88 1.98
N ASP A 477 10.31 49.54 3.08
CA ASP A 477 9.52 50.58 3.76
C ASP A 477 9.28 51.86 2.95
N TYR A 478 9.97 52.04 1.81
CA TYR A 478 9.62 53.09 0.83
C TYR A 478 8.32 52.78 0.06
N GLY A 479 7.79 51.56 0.20
CA GLY A 479 6.48 51.16 -0.30
C GLY A 479 6.53 50.27 -1.54
N ILE A 480 5.34 49.85 -1.97
CA ILE A 480 5.13 48.93 -3.09
C ILE A 480 4.62 49.76 -4.28
N VAL A 481 5.31 49.65 -5.42
CA VAL A 481 4.91 50.28 -6.69
C VAL A 481 3.69 49.54 -7.27
N GLU A 482 3.79 48.22 -7.36
CA GLU A 482 2.78 47.35 -7.94
C GLU A 482 2.91 45.90 -7.41
N TRP A 483 1.88 45.10 -7.65
CA TRP A 483 1.88 43.66 -7.42
C TRP A 483 1.85 42.94 -8.77
N THR A 484 2.85 42.12 -9.05
CA THR A 484 3.06 41.48 -10.35
C THR A 484 3.32 39.98 -10.18
N PRO A 485 3.17 39.15 -11.23
CA PRO A 485 3.64 37.77 -11.20
C PRO A 485 5.10 37.70 -10.70
N CYS A 486 5.38 36.75 -9.80
CA CYS A 486 6.67 36.61 -9.15
C CYS A 486 7.85 36.64 -10.14
N GLU A 487 7.71 35.97 -11.28
CA GLU A 487 8.70 35.89 -12.36
C GLU A 487 9.17 37.27 -12.85
N PHE A 488 8.28 38.27 -12.83
CA PHE A 488 8.63 39.67 -13.14
C PHE A 488 9.27 40.36 -11.94
N ALA A 489 8.67 40.21 -10.75
CA ALA A 489 9.15 40.84 -9.52
C ALA A 489 10.59 40.41 -9.15
N LEU A 490 10.97 39.15 -9.42
CA LEU A 490 12.34 38.63 -9.27
C LEU A 490 13.39 39.46 -10.03
N THR A 491 13.03 40.04 -11.18
CA THR A 491 13.94 40.90 -11.95
C THR A 491 14.25 42.23 -11.26
N THR A 492 13.45 42.61 -10.26
CA THR A 492 13.56 43.88 -9.52
C THR A 492 14.28 43.74 -8.17
N TYR A 493 14.45 42.52 -7.65
CA TYR A 493 14.98 42.28 -6.30
C TYR A 493 16.51 42.25 -6.23
N GLY A 494 17.18 41.91 -7.34
CA GLY A 494 18.63 41.68 -7.35
C GLY A 494 19.02 40.58 -6.36
N LEU A 495 19.94 40.89 -5.45
CA LEU A 495 20.41 39.97 -4.40
C LEU A 495 19.68 40.16 -3.06
N THR A 496 18.67 41.05 -2.99
CA THR A 496 18.16 41.57 -1.71
C THR A 496 17.41 40.53 -0.88
N PHE A 497 16.77 39.58 -1.54
CA PHE A 497 16.03 38.48 -0.91
C PHE A 497 16.67 37.13 -1.28
N GLU A 498 18.01 37.06 -1.37
CA GLU A 498 18.81 35.85 -1.65
C GLU A 498 19.55 35.29 -0.41
N ASN A 499 19.15 35.67 0.81
CA ASN A 499 19.55 35.03 2.08
C ASN A 499 18.33 34.67 2.94
#